data_AF-A0A2J6XGI1-F1
#
_entry.id   AF-A0A2J6XGI1-F1
#
_cell.length_a   1.000
_cell.length_b   1.000
_cell.length_c   1.000
_cell.angle_alpha   90.00
_cell.angle_beta   90.00
_cell.angle_gamma   90.00
#
_symmetry.space_group_name_H-M   'P 1'
#
loop_
_entity.id
_entity.type
_entity.pdbx_description
1 polymer ?
#
loop_
_entity_poly.entity_id
_entity_poly.type
_entity_poly.pdbx_seq_one_letter_code
_entity_poly.pdbx_strand_id
1 'polypeptide(L)'
;MINFKIRSWNVMFKELAKNIMDSFNSELNAFIMDKKIVDIKNLKSLINRSGIEKIVEIKEIDKSDIVVLLISESIIEKNCLYEKCSNINDRLEKKTCVKKCVEDNFSFLKKEIEKSLEEATNILDLPS
;
A
#
# COMPACT_ATOMS: atom_id res chain seq x y z
N MET A 1 2.61 33.56 4.27
CA MET A 1 3.67 32.57 3.98
C MET A 1 3.27 31.13 4.34
N ILE A 2 2.47 30.91 5.38
CA ILE A 2 2.00 29.57 5.82
C ILE A 2 1.12 28.88 4.75
N ASN A 3 0.14 29.59 4.16
CA ASN A 3 -0.79 29.00 3.18
C ASN A 3 -0.13 28.49 1.88
N PHE A 4 0.96 29.11 1.44
CA PHE A 4 1.70 28.67 0.25
C PHE A 4 2.44 27.35 0.51
N LYS A 5 3.03 27.20 1.70
CA LYS A 5 3.73 25.98 2.12
C LYS A 5 2.77 24.80 2.29
N ILE A 6 1.57 25.05 2.85
CA ILE A 6 0.50 24.04 2.97
C ILE A 6 0.02 23.58 1.59
N ARG A 7 -0.25 24.54 0.68
CA ARG A 7 -0.70 24.22 -0.68
C ARG A 7 0.34 23.41 -1.47
N SER A 8 1.63 23.76 -1.37
CA SER A 8 2.71 23.00 -2.00
C SER A 8 2.85 21.59 -1.42
N TRP A 9 2.62 21.41 -0.12
CA TRP A 9 2.68 20.11 0.53
C TRP A 9 1.50 19.20 0.13
N ASN A 10 0.29 19.74 0.04
CA ASN A 10 -0.90 18.99 -0.40
C ASN A 10 -0.78 18.50 -1.85
N VAL A 11 -0.22 19.32 -2.75
CA VAL A 11 0.03 18.92 -4.15
C VAL A 11 0.98 17.73 -4.22
N MET A 12 2.08 17.77 -3.45
CA MET A 12 3.06 16.68 -3.41
C MET A 12 2.45 15.38 -2.83
N PHE A 13 1.60 15.48 -1.80
CA PHE A 13 0.92 14.32 -1.21
C PHE A 13 -0.03 13.63 -2.20
N LYS A 14 -0.78 14.42 -2.97
CA LYS A 14 -1.68 13.92 -4.01
C LYS A 14 -0.92 13.22 -5.13
N GLU A 15 0.17 13.81 -5.58
CA GLU A 15 1.02 13.22 -6.60
C GLU A 15 1.63 11.90 -6.13
N LEU A 16 2.12 11.85 -4.88
CA LEU A 16 2.64 10.62 -4.29
C LEU A 16 1.57 9.53 -4.20
N ALA A 17 0.37 9.87 -3.73
CA ALA A 17 -0.76 8.94 -3.67
C ALA A 17 -1.11 8.39 -5.05
N LYS A 18 -1.23 9.26 -6.06
CA LYS A 18 -1.48 8.86 -7.44
C LYS A 18 -0.42 7.92 -7.97
N ASN A 19 0.86 8.24 -7.77
CA ASN A 19 1.96 7.39 -8.23
C ASN A 19 1.93 6.00 -7.56
N ILE A 20 1.54 5.93 -6.28
CA ILE A 20 1.36 4.65 -5.58
C ILE A 20 0.22 3.84 -6.20
N MET A 21 -0.94 4.46 -6.43
CA MET A 21 -2.11 3.80 -7.04
C MET A 21 -1.78 3.26 -8.44
N ASP A 22 -1.18 4.10 -9.30
CA ASP A 22 -0.77 3.73 -10.64
C ASP A 22 0.24 2.56 -10.61
N SER A 23 1.17 2.58 -9.65
CA SER A 23 2.18 1.52 -9.51
C SER A 23 1.61 0.20 -9.03
N PHE A 24 0.62 0.20 -8.12
CA PHE A 24 -0.07 -1.02 -7.72
C PHE A 24 -0.99 -1.59 -8.80
N ASN A 25 -1.47 -0.74 -9.71
CA ASN A 25 -2.23 -1.16 -10.88
C ASN A 25 -1.33 -1.64 -12.04
N SER A 26 -0.02 -1.45 -11.95
CA SER A 26 0.96 -2.03 -12.88
C SER A 26 1.21 -3.52 -12.61
N GLU A 27 1.91 -4.19 -13.54
CA GLU A 27 2.30 -5.61 -13.40
C GLU A 27 3.24 -5.86 -12.20
N LEU A 28 3.99 -4.85 -11.76
CA LEU A 28 4.94 -4.98 -10.66
C LEU A 28 4.26 -5.07 -9.29
N ASN A 29 3.01 -4.60 -9.16
CA ASN A 29 2.27 -4.56 -7.90
C ASN A 29 3.05 -3.93 -6.73
N ALA A 30 3.91 -2.96 -7.05
CA ALA A 30 4.85 -2.37 -6.11
C ALA A 30 5.13 -0.93 -6.52
N PHE A 31 5.28 -0.05 -5.53
CA PHE A 31 5.75 1.32 -5.75
C PHE A 31 7.22 1.42 -5.33
N ILE A 32 8.07 1.91 -6.23
CA ILE A 32 9.52 2.07 -6.01
C ILE A 32 9.84 3.55 -6.06
N MET A 33 10.57 4.05 -5.06
CA MET A 33 11.00 5.44 -5.01
C MET A 33 12.46 5.58 -4.58
N ASP A 34 13.09 6.65 -5.03
CA ASP A 34 14.40 7.12 -4.56
C ASP A 34 14.20 8.15 -3.43
N LYS A 35 14.84 7.91 -2.28
CA LYS A 35 14.86 8.75 -1.08
C LYS A 35 15.42 10.15 -1.35
N LYS A 36 16.24 10.30 -2.39
CA LYS A 36 16.75 11.61 -2.85
C LYS A 36 15.68 12.45 -3.51
N ILE A 37 14.64 11.84 -4.06
CA ILE A 37 13.54 12.51 -4.77
C ILE A 37 12.37 12.74 -3.83
N VAL A 38 11.99 11.72 -3.06
CA VAL A 38 10.85 11.78 -2.13
C VAL A 38 11.32 11.44 -0.72
N ASP A 39 10.99 12.28 0.26
CA ASP A 39 11.28 11.98 1.67
C ASP A 39 10.39 10.82 2.16
N ILE A 40 11.04 9.77 2.67
CA ILE A 40 10.38 8.59 3.25
C ILE A 40 9.39 8.96 4.38
N LYS A 41 9.58 10.08 5.08
CA LYS A 41 8.64 10.56 6.08
C LYS A 41 7.29 10.94 5.47
N ASN A 42 7.28 11.51 4.27
CA ASN A 42 6.05 11.84 3.56
C ASN A 42 5.32 10.57 3.13
N LEU A 43 6.05 9.57 2.63
CA LEU A 43 5.49 8.25 2.35
C LEU A 43 4.87 7.64 3.61
N LYS A 44 5.63 7.51 4.70
CA LYS A 44 5.14 6.94 5.97
C LYS A 44 3.92 7.69 6.50
N SER A 45 3.90 9.02 6.40
CA SER A 45 2.75 9.83 6.80
C SER A 45 1.54 9.60 5.89
N LEU A 46 1.72 9.45 4.58
CA LEU A 46 0.62 9.16 3.66
C LEU A 46 0.02 7.79 3.97
N ILE A 47 0.86 6.76 4.10
CA ILE A 47 0.43 5.40 4.45
C ILE A 47 -0.40 5.39 5.74
N ASN A 48 0.11 6.01 6.81
CA ASN A 48 -0.59 6.10 8.09
C ASN A 48 -1.93 6.85 7.98
N ARG A 49 -1.97 7.97 7.24
CA ARG A 49 -3.21 8.74 7.04
C ARG A 49 -4.25 7.98 6.21
N SER A 50 -3.81 7.16 5.28
CA SER A 50 -4.70 6.30 4.49
C SER A 50 -5.15 5.03 5.24
N GLY A 51 -4.53 4.69 6.37
CA GLY A 51 -4.90 3.51 7.15
C GLY A 51 -4.46 2.18 6.53
N ILE A 52 -3.61 2.21 5.49
CA ILE A 52 -3.21 1.01 4.75
C ILE A 52 -1.96 0.34 5.32
N GLU A 53 -1.42 0.80 6.45
CA GLU A 53 -0.19 0.27 7.06
C GLU A 53 -0.27 -1.23 7.42
N LYS A 54 -1.48 -1.78 7.54
CA LYS A 54 -1.72 -3.20 7.77
C LYS A 54 -1.79 -4.02 6.49
N ILE A 55 -1.86 -3.38 5.33
CA ILE A 55 -1.99 -4.01 4.02
C ILE A 55 -0.67 -3.96 3.28
N VAL A 56 0.15 -2.93 3.54
CA VAL A 56 1.41 -2.69 2.82
C VAL A 56 2.64 -2.87 3.69
N GLU A 57 3.76 -3.23 3.07
CA GLU A 57 5.09 -3.29 3.66
C GLU A 57 6.00 -2.26 3.01
N ILE A 58 6.75 -1.52 3.83
CA ILE A 58 7.83 -0.63 3.37
C ILE A 58 9.16 -1.37 3.57
N LYS A 59 9.89 -1.61 2.47
CA LYS A 59 11.23 -2.19 2.47
C LYS A 59 12.24 -1.16 2.01
N GLU A 60 13.19 -0.83 2.88
CA GLU A 60 14.34 0.00 2.54
C GLU A 60 15.44 -0.94 2.02
N ILE A 61 15.95 -0.70 0.81
CA ILE A 61 16.96 -1.57 0.21
C ILE A 61 18.35 -1.13 0.68
N ASP A 62 18.99 -1.98 1.49
CA ASP A 62 20.30 -1.71 2.09
C ASP A 62 21.34 -1.26 1.06
N LYS A 63 22.12 -0.23 1.43
CA LYS A 63 23.16 0.40 0.61
C LYS A 63 22.67 1.09 -0.67
N SER A 64 21.35 1.28 -0.82
CA SER A 64 20.76 2.11 -1.87
C SER A 64 19.88 3.20 -1.27
N ASP A 65 19.65 4.26 -2.04
CA ASP A 65 18.65 5.27 -1.72
C ASP A 65 17.24 4.80 -2.12
N ILE A 66 16.99 3.51 -2.32
CA ILE A 66 15.71 3.00 -2.80
C ILE A 66 14.81 2.54 -1.64
N VAL A 67 13.52 2.87 -1.74
CA VAL A 67 12.44 2.34 -0.92
C VAL A 67 11.43 1.66 -1.83
N VAL A 68 10.95 0.50 -1.40
CA VAL A 68 9.90 -0.25 -2.08
C VAL A 68 8.70 -0.39 -1.14
N LEU A 69 7.52 -0.04 -1.65
CA LEU A 69 6.24 -0.28 -1.01
C LEU A 69 5.55 -1.45 -1.73
N LEU A 70 5.19 -2.48 -0.96
CA LEU A 70 4.64 -3.74 -1.45
C LEU A 70 3.30 -4.02 -0.76
N ILE A 71 2.43 -4.81 -1.39
CA ILE A 71 1.33 -5.44 -0.64
C ILE A 71 1.91 -6.58 0.22
N SER A 72 1.54 -6.64 1.50
CA SER A 72 2.02 -7.66 2.44
C SER A 72 1.36 -9.00 2.17
N GLU A 73 1.98 -9.82 1.32
CA GLU A 73 1.51 -11.19 1.07
C GLU A 73 1.37 -12.00 2.37
N SER A 74 2.27 -11.79 3.34
CA SER A 74 2.27 -12.54 4.60
C SER A 74 1.00 -12.33 5.44
N ILE A 75 0.40 -11.13 5.37
CA ILE A 75 -0.85 -10.82 6.06
C ILE A 75 -2.03 -11.47 5.35
N ILE A 76 -2.04 -11.44 4.02
CA ILE A 76 -3.07 -12.10 3.20
C ILE A 76 -3.02 -13.61 3.41
N GLU A 77 -1.83 -14.20 3.38
CA GLU A 77 -1.63 -15.63 3.59
C GLU A 77 -2.17 -16.06 4.96
N LYS A 78 -1.88 -15.31 6.02
CA LYS A 78 -2.41 -15.58 7.36
C LYS A 78 -3.93 -15.49 7.37
N ASN A 79 -4.52 -14.42 6.86
CA ASN A 79 -5.96 -14.25 6.81
C ASN A 79 -6.62 -15.39 6.03
N CYS A 80 -6.08 -15.75 4.86
CA CYS A 80 -6.54 -16.88 4.06
C CYS A 80 -6.45 -18.21 4.82
N LEU A 81 -5.35 -18.44 5.54
CA LEU A 81 -5.12 -19.65 6.30
C LEU A 81 -6.11 -19.79 7.48
N TYR A 82 -6.45 -18.69 8.16
CA TYR A 82 -7.33 -18.72 9.31
C TYR A 82 -8.82 -18.63 8.94
N GLU A 83 -9.20 -17.75 8.02
CA GLU A 83 -10.61 -17.44 7.72
C GLU A 83 -11.24 -18.39 6.69
N LYS A 84 -10.47 -18.84 5.68
CA LYS A 84 -11.01 -19.69 4.61
C LYS A 84 -10.48 -21.13 4.62
N CYS A 85 -9.18 -21.31 4.84
CA CYS A 85 -8.52 -22.60 4.64
C CYS A 85 -8.24 -23.36 5.94
N SER A 86 -8.76 -22.90 7.08
CA SER A 86 -8.42 -23.44 8.41
C SER A 86 -8.88 -24.88 8.61
N ASN A 87 -10.07 -25.23 8.11
CA ASN A 87 -10.70 -26.55 8.25
C ASN A 87 -10.13 -27.63 7.32
N ILE A 88 -9.21 -27.29 6.42
CA ILE A 88 -8.58 -28.26 5.52
C ILE A 88 -7.43 -28.94 6.25
N ASN A 89 -7.51 -30.27 6.36
CA ASN A 89 -6.51 -31.10 7.03
C ASN A 89 -5.41 -31.58 6.08
N ASP A 90 -5.73 -31.84 4.81
CA ASP A 90 -4.72 -32.22 3.83
C ASP A 90 -3.79 -31.03 3.54
N ARG A 91 -2.48 -31.29 3.59
CA ARG A 91 -1.47 -30.24 3.47
C ARG A 91 -1.40 -29.64 2.07
N LEU A 92 -1.55 -30.47 1.03
CA LEU A 92 -1.44 -30.04 -0.36
C LEU A 92 -2.69 -29.24 -0.77
N GLU A 93 -3.86 -29.72 -0.36
CA GLU A 93 -5.14 -29.06 -0.55
C GLU A 93 -5.17 -27.71 0.19
N LYS A 94 -4.69 -27.68 1.45
CA LYS A 94 -4.61 -26.43 2.23
C LYS A 94 -3.70 -25.40 1.56
N LYS A 95 -2.54 -25.82 1.06
CA LYS A 95 -1.63 -24.93 0.32
C LYS A 95 -2.29 -24.37 -0.95
N THR A 96 -3.03 -25.21 -1.66
CA THR A 96 -3.75 -24.82 -2.89
C THR A 96 -4.88 -23.83 -2.58
N CYS A 97 -5.64 -24.07 -1.51
CA CYS A 97 -6.66 -23.14 -1.01
C CYS A 97 -6.07 -21.78 -0.65
N VAL A 98 -4.97 -21.74 0.13
CA VAL A 98 -4.34 -20.47 0.53
C VAL A 98 -3.85 -19.71 -0.70
N LYS A 99 -3.20 -20.38 -1.65
CA LYS A 99 -2.71 -19.74 -2.88
C LYS A 99 -3.85 -19.07 -3.67
N LYS A 100 -4.93 -19.81 -3.92
CA LYS A 100 -6.11 -19.26 -4.62
C LYS A 100 -6.74 -18.10 -3.85
N CYS A 101 -6.85 -18.24 -2.53
CA CYS A 101 -7.36 -17.17 -1.67
C CYS A 101 -6.50 -15.90 -1.73
N VAL A 102 -5.17 -16.04 -1.75
CA VAL A 102 -4.25 -14.90 -1.88
C VAL A 102 -4.46 -14.20 -3.24
N GLU A 103 -4.51 -14.98 -4.33
CA GLU A 103 -4.75 -14.46 -5.68
C GLU A 103 -6.08 -13.68 -5.76
N ASP A 104 -7.16 -14.23 -5.22
CA ASP A 104 -8.49 -13.60 -5.20
C ASP A 104 -8.47 -12.29 -4.37
N ASN A 105 -7.82 -12.30 -3.20
CA ASN A 105 -7.74 -11.14 -2.33
C ASN A 105 -6.81 -10.04 -2.86
N PHE A 106 -5.81 -10.38 -3.68
CA PHE A 106 -4.86 -9.40 -4.18
C PHE A 106 -5.54 -8.29 -4.98
N SER A 107 -6.51 -8.65 -5.84
CA SER A 107 -7.31 -7.70 -6.61
C SER A 107 -8.19 -6.80 -5.72
N PHE A 108 -8.72 -7.35 -4.63
CA PHE A 108 -9.54 -6.64 -3.66
C PHE A 108 -8.70 -5.61 -2.88
N LEU A 109 -7.51 -6.01 -2.42
CA LEU A 109 -6.62 -5.13 -1.66
C LEU A 109 -6.08 -3.97 -2.47
N LYS A 110 -5.83 -4.16 -3.78
CA LYS A 110 -5.48 -3.04 -4.66
C LYS A 110 -6.56 -1.96 -4.66
N LYS A 111 -7.82 -2.37 -4.79
CA LYS A 111 -8.96 -1.44 -4.75
C LYS A 111 -9.14 -0.79 -3.38
N GLU A 112 -8.89 -1.53 -2.32
CA GLU A 112 -8.92 -1.00 -0.95
C GLU A 112 -7.83 0.06 -0.76
N ILE A 113 -6.60 -0.21 -1.21
CA ILE A 113 -5.48 0.74 -1.19
C ILE A 113 -5.84 2.00 -2.00
N GLU A 114 -6.35 1.83 -3.22
CA GLU A 114 -6.75 2.94 -4.10
C GLU A 114 -7.79 3.82 -3.42
N LYS A 115 -8.88 3.22 -2.94
CA LYS A 115 -9.94 3.94 -2.22
C LYS A 115 -9.41 4.67 -0.98
N SER A 116 -8.60 4.00 -0.16
CA SER A 116 -8.03 4.59 1.06
C SER A 116 -7.09 5.76 0.76
N LEU A 117 -6.31 5.68 -0.31
CA LEU A 117 -5.44 6.78 -0.75
C LEU A 117 -6.25 7.95 -1.32
N GLU A 118 -7.28 7.70 -2.11
CA GLU A 118 -8.21 8.73 -2.60
C GLU A 118 -8.88 9.47 -1.43
N GLU A 119 -9.45 8.74 -0.48
CA GLU A 119 -10.09 9.31 0.71
C GLU A 119 -9.10 10.18 1.52
N ALA A 120 -7.88 9.68 1.75
CA ALA A 120 -6.85 10.42 2.46
C ALA A 120 -6.45 11.73 1.75
N THR A 121 -6.44 11.74 0.41
CA THR A 121 -6.11 12.95 -0.36
C THR A 121 -7.26 13.94 -0.47
N ASN A 122 -8.51 13.49 -0.51
CA ASN A 122 -9.70 14.35 -0.53
C ASN A 122 -9.88 15.12 0.78
N ILE A 123 -9.49 14.53 1.92
CA ILE A 123 -9.48 15.23 3.21
C ILE A 123 -8.54 16.45 3.19
N LEU A 124 -7.47 16.41 2.38
CA LEU A 124 -6.52 17.53 2.25
C LEU A 124 -7.08 18.73 1.45
N ASP A 125 -8.21 18.55 0.76
CA ASP A 125 -8.91 19.63 0.03
C ASP A 125 -9.96 20.35 0.86
N LEU A 126 -10.27 19.85 2.06
CA LEU A 126 -11.20 20.51 2.95
C LEU A 126 -10.55 21.79 3.49
N PRO A 127 -11.22 22.96 3.39
CA PRO A 127 -10.71 24.18 3.99
C PRO A 127 -10.66 24.01 5.51
N SER A 128 -9.45 24.05 6.06
CA SER A 128 -9.17 24.12 7.50
C SER A 128 -9.56 25.48 8.08
#